data_AF-A0A959WUN3-F1
#
_entry.id   AF-A0A959WUN3-F1
#
_cell.length_a   1.000
_cell.length_b   1.000
_cell.length_c   1.000
_cell.angle_alpha   90.00
_cell.angle_beta   90.00
_cell.angle_gamma   90.00
#
_symmetry.space_group_name_H-M   'P 1'
#
loop_
_entity.id
_entity.type
_entity.pdbx_description
1 polymer ?
#
loop_
_entity_poly.entity_id
_entity_poly.type
_entity_poly.pdbx_seq_one_letter_code
_entity_poly.pdbx_strand_id
1 'polypeptide(L)'
;MVAVTQREPGVLSSHEKHRSHRIGWLRAAVLGANDGIVSTASLVIGVAAAGVARGEILLAGVAGLVAGAMSMAAGEYVSVSSQADTEEADLAQERISLEENEAFERRELARIYEERGLTKPL
;
A
#
# COMPACT_ATOMS: atom_id res chain seq x y z
N MET A 1 46.44 -2.50 -37.05
CA MET A 1 45.26 -1.59 -36.94
C MET A 1 44.05 -2.42 -37.29
N VAL A 2 43.42 -3.03 -36.28
CA VAL A 2 42.31 -3.98 -36.43
C VAL A 2 41.11 -3.37 -35.72
N ALA A 3 40.15 -2.86 -36.48
CA ALA A 3 38.85 -2.45 -35.97
C ALA A 3 37.92 -3.68 -36.00
N VAL A 4 37.59 -4.18 -34.82
CA VAL A 4 36.71 -5.32 -34.60
C VAL A 4 35.41 -4.82 -33.97
N THR A 5 34.32 -5.23 -34.61
CA THR A 5 33.02 -5.60 -34.04
C THR A 5 32.00 -4.54 -33.60
N GLN A 6 30.88 -4.63 -34.30
CA GLN A 6 29.52 -4.14 -34.04
C GLN A 6 29.00 -4.47 -32.62
N ARG A 7 28.13 -3.63 -32.05
CA ARG A 7 27.21 -4.04 -30.98
C ARG A 7 25.88 -3.28 -31.02
N GLU A 8 24.86 -3.97 -31.56
CA GLU A 8 23.41 -4.00 -31.29
C GLU A 8 22.72 -2.82 -30.56
N PRO A 9 21.63 -2.23 -31.11
CA PRO A 9 20.66 -1.46 -30.35
C PRO A 9 19.57 -2.38 -29.81
N GLY A 10 19.47 -2.53 -28.49
CA GLY A 10 18.35 -3.28 -27.91
C GLY A 10 18.49 -3.56 -26.42
N VAL A 11 18.00 -2.64 -25.59
CA VAL A 11 17.52 -3.03 -24.25
C VAL A 11 16.01 -2.82 -24.27
N LEU A 12 15.29 -3.94 -24.42
CA LEU A 12 13.87 -4.03 -24.20
C LEU A 12 13.59 -3.54 -22.77
N SER A 13 12.88 -2.43 -22.62
CA SER A 13 12.20 -2.11 -21.37
C SER A 13 11.15 -3.20 -21.16
N SER A 14 11.56 -4.28 -20.49
CA SER A 14 10.64 -5.29 -19.99
C SER A 14 9.71 -4.57 -19.03
N HIS A 15 8.43 -4.48 -19.39
CA HIS A 15 7.37 -4.14 -18.45
C HIS A 15 7.41 -5.16 -17.29
N GLU A 16 8.19 -4.86 -16.25
CA GLU A 16 8.00 -5.47 -14.94
C GLU A 16 6.59 -5.11 -14.51
N LYS A 17 5.69 -6.10 -14.62
CA LYS A 17 4.34 -6.02 -14.07
C LYS A 17 4.52 -5.88 -12.56
N HIS A 18 4.51 -4.64 -12.08
CA HIS A 18 4.65 -4.26 -10.69
C HIS A 18 3.70 -5.12 -9.84
N ARG A 19 4.27 -6.11 -9.13
CA ARG A 19 3.52 -7.02 -8.27
C ARG A 19 3.16 -6.38 -6.93
N SER A 20 3.79 -5.26 -6.56
CA SER A 20 3.57 -4.58 -5.27
C SER A 20 2.12 -4.09 -5.11
N HIS A 21 1.53 -3.50 -6.15
CA HIS A 21 0.14 -3.03 -6.12
C HIS A 21 -0.87 -4.19 -5.94
N ARG A 22 -0.51 -5.40 -6.39
CA ARG A 22 -1.31 -6.62 -6.17
C ARG A 22 -1.14 -7.24 -4.79
N ILE A 23 -0.26 -6.72 -3.95
CA ILE A 23 -0.12 -7.19 -2.57
C ILE A 23 -1.03 -6.37 -1.66
N GLY A 24 -1.14 -5.05 -1.88
CA GLY A 24 -2.02 -4.16 -1.12
C GLY A 24 -3.49 -4.56 -1.19
N TRP A 25 -4.05 -4.69 -2.40
CA TRP A 25 -5.46 -5.08 -2.60
C TRP A 25 -5.81 -6.46 -2.03
N LEU A 26 -4.84 -7.38 -1.98
CA LEU A 26 -5.03 -8.76 -1.57
C LEU A 26 -5.03 -8.83 -0.06
N ARG A 27 -4.12 -8.09 0.58
CA ARG A 27 -4.11 -7.89 2.03
C ARG A 27 -5.43 -7.28 2.50
N ALA A 28 -5.89 -6.21 1.86
CA ALA A 28 -7.16 -5.57 2.18
C ALA A 28 -8.35 -6.54 1.97
N ALA A 29 -8.37 -7.30 0.88
CA ALA A 29 -9.42 -8.27 0.61
C ALA A 29 -9.45 -9.43 1.61
N VAL A 30 -8.28 -9.98 1.99
CA VAL A 30 -8.19 -11.09 2.96
C VAL A 30 -8.60 -10.64 4.36
N LEU A 31 -8.10 -9.48 4.82
CA LEU A 31 -8.51 -8.91 6.12
C LEU A 31 -10.00 -8.58 6.13
N GLY A 32 -10.51 -7.97 5.06
CA GLY A 32 -11.94 -7.64 4.95
C GLY A 32 -12.83 -8.90 4.92
N ALA A 33 -12.41 -9.97 4.26
CA ALA A 33 -13.15 -11.23 4.25
C ALA A 33 -13.16 -11.89 5.64
N ASN A 34 -12.00 -11.92 6.32
CA ASN A 34 -11.88 -12.45 7.67
C ASN A 34 -12.78 -11.69 8.64
N ASP A 35 -12.65 -10.37 8.66
CA ASP A 35 -13.39 -9.52 9.57
C ASP A 35 -14.88 -9.52 9.23
N GLY A 36 -15.24 -9.53 7.94
CA GLY A 36 -16.62 -9.58 7.48
C GLY A 36 -17.37 -10.84 7.92
N ILE A 37 -16.74 -12.02 7.82
CA ILE A 37 -17.35 -13.28 8.26
C ILE A 37 -17.55 -13.29 9.77
N VAL A 38 -16.48 -12.99 10.54
CA VAL A 38 -16.51 -13.06 12.00
C VAL A 38 -17.47 -12.03 12.58
N SER A 39 -17.42 -10.78 12.10
CA SER A 39 -18.27 -9.69 12.60
C SER A 39 -19.75 -9.93 12.27
N THR A 40 -20.08 -10.31 11.04
CA THR A 40 -21.47 -10.56 10.64
C THR A 40 -22.05 -11.76 11.36
N ALA A 41 -21.29 -12.86 11.50
CA ALA A 41 -21.73 -14.04 12.24
C ALA A 41 -21.97 -13.70 13.72
N SER A 42 -21.04 -12.97 14.35
CA SER A 42 -21.14 -12.56 15.75
C SER A 42 -22.35 -11.63 15.98
N LEU A 43 -22.59 -10.69 15.06
CA LEU A 43 -23.75 -9.81 15.09
C LEU A 43 -25.05 -10.61 14.99
N VAL A 44 -25.17 -11.49 14.00
CA VAL A 44 -26.36 -12.31 13.78
C VAL A 44 -26.64 -13.22 14.98
N ILE A 45 -25.61 -13.86 15.54
CA ILE A 45 -25.74 -14.70 16.75
C ILE A 45 -26.19 -13.85 17.95
N GLY A 46 -25.58 -12.68 18.16
CA GLY A 46 -25.92 -11.79 19.27
C GLY A 46 -27.35 -11.27 19.18
N VAL A 47 -27.78 -10.85 17.99
CA VAL A 47 -29.16 -10.42 17.74
C VAL A 47 -30.12 -11.59 17.91
N ALA A 48 -29.83 -12.77 17.36
CA ALA A 48 -30.67 -13.96 17.52
C ALA A 48 -30.83 -14.38 18.99
N ALA A 49 -29.77 -14.29 19.79
CA ALA A 49 -29.80 -14.58 21.22
C ALA A 49 -30.72 -13.63 22.02
N ALA A 50 -31.02 -12.44 21.49
CA ALA A 50 -31.96 -11.50 22.09
C ALA A 50 -33.44 -11.88 21.87
N GLY A 51 -33.73 -12.97 21.16
CA GLY A 51 -35.10 -13.49 20.98
C GLY A 51 -35.97 -12.73 19.98
N VAL A 52 -35.36 -11.93 19.10
CA VAL A 52 -36.06 -11.18 18.04
C VAL A 52 -36.54 -12.06 16.89
N ALA A 53 -37.46 -11.55 16.07
CA ALA A 53 -38.02 -12.28 14.95
C ALA A 53 -36.99 -12.49 13.82
N ARG A 54 -37.17 -13.55 13.01
CA ARG A 54 -36.25 -13.89 11.90
C ARG A 54 -36.04 -12.74 10.90
N GLY A 55 -37.10 -11.97 10.62
CA GLY A 55 -37.01 -10.82 9.72
C GLY A 55 -36.08 -9.72 10.25
N GLU A 56 -36.10 -9.49 11.57
CA GLU A 56 -35.25 -8.50 12.25
C GLU A 56 -33.79 -8.96 12.27
N ILE A 57 -33.55 -10.26 12.48
CA ILE A 57 -32.20 -10.85 12.40
C ILE A 57 -31.60 -10.67 11.00
N LEU A 58 -32.38 -10.96 9.94
CA LEU A 58 -31.93 -10.79 8.56
C LEU A 58 -31.66 -9.33 8.22
N LEU A 59 -32.54 -8.43 8.65
CA LEU A 59 -32.36 -6.99 8.46
C LEU A 59 -31.06 -6.51 9.13
N ALA A 60 -30.84 -6.89 10.39
CA ALA A 60 -29.63 -6.53 11.13
C ALA A 60 -28.36 -7.11 10.48
N GLY A 61 -28.39 -8.36 10.04
CA GLY A 61 -27.26 -9.00 9.37
C GLY A 61 -26.89 -8.33 8.05
N VAL A 62 -27.88 -8.04 7.19
CA VAL A 62 -27.64 -7.37 5.90
C VAL A 62 -27.18 -5.93 6.11
N ALA A 63 -27.82 -5.19 7.01
CA ALA A 63 -27.42 -3.82 7.34
C ALA A 63 -25.99 -3.78 7.89
N GLY A 64 -25.65 -4.69 8.81
CA GLY A 64 -24.31 -4.81 9.38
C GLY A 64 -23.25 -5.16 8.33
N LEU A 65 -23.55 -6.09 7.41
CA LEU A 65 -22.66 -6.46 6.32
C LEU A 65 -22.39 -5.26 5.40
N VAL A 66 -23.44 -4.55 4.98
CA VAL A 66 -23.31 -3.38 4.08
C VAL A 66 -22.53 -2.26 4.79
N ALA A 67 -22.88 -1.94 6.04
CA ALA A 67 -22.19 -0.93 6.82
C ALA A 67 -20.70 -1.28 7.03
N GLY A 68 -20.41 -2.53 7.37
CA GLY A 68 -19.04 -3.03 7.55
C GLY A 68 -18.22 -2.95 6.26
N ALA A 69 -18.79 -3.43 5.14
CA ALA A 69 -18.13 -3.37 3.83
C ALA A 69 -17.84 -1.93 3.39
N MET A 70 -18.80 -1.01 3.56
CA MET A 70 -18.60 0.41 3.23
C MET A 70 -17.54 1.05 4.13
N SER A 71 -17.55 0.74 5.43
CA SER A 71 -16.55 1.28 6.36
C SER A 71 -15.14 0.81 6.02
N MET A 72 -14.95 -0.47 5.71
CA MET A 72 -13.65 -1.01 5.29
C MET A 72 -13.17 -0.40 3.98
N ALA A 73 -14.07 -0.26 2.99
CA ALA A 73 -13.74 0.35 1.70
C ALA A 73 -13.34 1.82 1.86
N ALA A 74 -14.12 2.58 2.63
CA ALA A 74 -13.81 3.98 2.90
C ALA A 74 -12.50 4.14 3.68
N GLY A 75 -12.26 3.28 4.67
CA GLY A 75 -11.03 3.27 5.46
C GLY A 75 -9.78 3.01 4.61
N GLU A 76 -9.84 2.02 3.71
CA GLU A 76 -8.71 1.73 2.81
C GLU A 76 -8.49 2.87 1.80
N TYR A 77 -9.57 3.46 1.25
CA TYR A 77 -9.45 4.61 0.36
C TYR A 77 -8.74 5.80 1.04
N VAL A 78 -9.20 6.18 2.23
CA VAL A 78 -8.61 7.29 3.00
C VAL A 78 -7.16 6.98 3.36
N SER A 79 -6.85 5.74 3.76
CA SER A 79 -5.49 5.31 4.08
C SER A 79 -4.54 5.45 2.88
N VAL A 80 -4.97 5.01 1.70
CA VAL A 80 -4.15 5.10 0.47
C VAL A 80 -4.00 6.56 0.03
N SER A 81 -5.06 7.38 0.09
CA SER A 81 -4.94 8.80 -0.24
C SER A 81 -3.99 9.52 0.72
N SER A 82 -4.07 9.27 2.02
CA SER A 82 -3.18 9.90 3.00
C SER A 82 -1.72 9.48 2.84
N GLN A 83 -1.46 8.23 2.43
CA GLN A 83 -0.10 7.80 2.08
C GLN A 83 0.43 8.57 0.87
N ALA A 84 -0.38 8.71 -0.19
CA ALA A 84 0.01 9.48 -1.38
C ALA A 84 0.28 10.95 -1.04
N ASP A 85 -0.57 11.58 -0.23
CA ASP A 85 -0.39 12.97 0.21
C ASP A 85 0.89 13.14 1.04
N THR A 86 1.20 12.17 1.90
CA THR A 86 2.43 12.16 2.71
C THR A 86 3.67 12.02 1.82
N GLU A 87 3.64 11.10 0.85
CA GLU A 87 4.73 10.91 -0.11
C GLU A 87 4.97 12.17 -0.95
N GLU A 88 3.91 12.87 -1.38
CA GLU A 88 4.03 14.12 -2.12
C GLU A 88 4.65 15.24 -1.26
N ALA A 89 4.24 15.35 0.01
CA ALA A 89 4.80 16.31 0.95
C ALA A 89 6.29 16.03 1.22
N ASP A 90 6.67 14.77 1.42
CA ASP A 90 8.06 14.36 1.63
C ASP A 90 8.92 14.68 0.40
N LEU A 91 8.41 14.40 -0.81
CA LEU A 91 9.10 14.75 -2.06
C LEU A 91 9.25 16.26 -2.25
N ALA A 92 8.26 17.05 -1.85
CA ALA A 92 8.35 18.51 -1.92
C ALA A 92 9.43 19.04 -0.96
N GLN A 93 9.49 18.50 0.26
CA GLN A 93 10.52 18.86 1.23
C GLN A 93 11.92 18.48 0.75
N GLU A 94 12.10 17.27 0.21
CA GLU A 94 13.39 16.79 -0.31
C GLU A 94 13.91 17.70 -1.45
N ARG A 95 13.01 18.17 -2.33
CA ARG A 95 13.36 19.12 -3.40
C ARG A 95 13.92 20.43 -2.84
N ILE A 96 13.30 20.95 -1.79
CA ILE A 96 13.78 22.17 -1.12
C ILE A 96 15.16 21.90 -0.50
N SER A 97 15.33 20.80 0.22
CA SER A 97 16.62 20.44 0.84
C SER A 97 17.74 20.28 -0.19
N LEU A 98 17.45 19.68 -1.34
CA LEU A 98 18.39 19.55 -2.47
C LEU A 98 18.82 20.90 -3.04
N GLU A 99 17.90 21.87 -3.14
CA GLU A 99 18.18 23.23 -3.61
C GLU A 99 18.96 24.05 -2.57
N GLU A 100 18.64 23.90 -1.29
CA GLU A 100 19.25 24.66 -0.20
C GLU A 100 20.67 24.17 0.16
N ASN A 101 20.91 22.85 0.18
CA ASN A 101 22.21 22.30 0.59
C ASN A 101 22.54 20.93 -0.02
N GLU A 102 22.78 20.90 -1.33
CA GLU A 102 23.16 19.69 -2.06
C GLU A 102 24.36 18.94 -1.43
N ALA A 103 25.34 19.66 -0.87
CA ALA A 103 26.52 19.03 -0.27
C ALA A 103 26.17 18.25 1.01
N PHE A 104 25.15 18.69 1.76
CA PHE A 104 24.64 17.97 2.91
C PHE A 104 23.85 16.73 2.48
N GLU A 105 22.91 16.88 1.53
CA GLU A 105 22.10 15.77 1.01
C GLU A 105 22.95 14.64 0.41
N ARG A 106 24.02 14.99 -0.33
CA ARG A 106 24.98 13.99 -0.84
C ARG A 106 25.68 13.20 0.26
N ARG A 107 26.01 13.86 1.38
CA ARG A 107 26.64 13.18 2.54
C ARG A 107 25.64 12.30 3.28
N GLU A 108 24.40 12.75 3.42
CA GLU A 108 23.31 11.96 3.99
C GLU A 108 23.03 10.72 3.15
N LEU A 109 22.90 10.87 1.83
CA LEU A 109 22.72 9.75 0.91
C LEU A 109 23.89 8.76 0.97
N ALA A 110 25.13 9.24 0.98
CA ALA A 110 26.32 8.39 1.12
C ALA A 110 26.27 7.59 2.44
N ARG A 111 25.89 8.24 3.55
CA ARG A 111 25.71 7.58 4.84
C ARG A 111 24.62 6.50 4.80
N ILE A 112 23.48 6.76 4.17
CA ILE A 112 22.40 5.76 4.00
C ILE A 112 22.92 4.52 3.26
N TYR A 113 23.71 4.70 2.21
CA TYR A 113 24.30 3.58 1.47
C TYR A 113 25.36 2.83 2.30
N GLU A 114 26.20 3.54 3.05
CA GLU A 114 27.17 2.93 3.98
C GLU A 114 26.46 2.08 5.05
N GLU A 115 25.36 2.58 5.63
CA GLU A 115 24.53 1.87 6.61
C GLU A 115 23.85 0.62 6.01
N ARG A 116 23.52 0.64 4.71
CA ARG A 116 23.00 -0.52 3.97
C ARG A 116 24.08 -1.53 3.56
N GLY A 117 25.33 -1.33 3.99
CA GLY A 117 26.44 -2.26 3.78
C GLY A 117 27.28 -1.96 2.54
N LEU A 118 27.11 -0.80 1.91
CA LEU A 118 27.99 -0.37 0.82
C LEU A 118 29.34 0.06 1.40
N THR A 119 30.37 -0.77 1.26
CA THR A 119 31.75 -0.40 1.61
C THR A 119 32.31 0.58 0.58
N LYS A 120 32.97 1.65 1.02
CA LYS A 120 33.76 2.55 0.15
C LYS A 120 34.72 1.71 -0.70
N PRO A 121 34.74 1.86 -2.05
CA PRO A 121 35.44 3.03 -2.61
C PRO A 121 34.85 3.59 -3.93
N LEU A 122 34.92 4.92 -4.10
CA LEU A 122 35.11 5.56 -5.41
C LEU A 122 36.21 6.61 -5.28
#